data_AF-A0A2M7RVM9-F1
#
_entry.id   AF-A0A2M7RVM9-F1
#
_cell.length_a   1.000
_cell.length_b   1.000
_cell.length_c   1.000
_cell.angle_alpha   90.00
_cell.angle_beta   90.00
_cell.angle_gamma   90.00
#
_symmetry.space_group_name_H-M   'P 1'
#
loop_
_entity.id
_entity.type
_entity.pdbx_description
1 polymer ?
#
loop_
_entity_poly.entity_id
_entity_poly.type
_entity_poly.pdbx_seq_one_letter_code
_entity_poly.pdbx_strand_id
1 'polypeptide(L)'
;MDLEFSKNEDVNRMAVSDLNKRLETIYLGGGKKKIESHHAKGKLTARERIDYLLDKKSPRIEIGAFAGDKMYAEQGGCPSGGVVGM
;
A
#
# COMPACT_ATOMS: atom_id res chain seq x y z
N MET A 1 15.85 -33.06 1.61
CA MET A 1 15.26 -31.76 1.28
C MET A 1 14.84 -31.85 -0.17
N ASP A 2 13.55 -31.70 -0.45
CA ASP A 2 13.02 -31.84 -1.81
C ASP A 2 13.41 -30.60 -2.64
N LEU A 3 14.21 -30.79 -3.69
CA LEU A 3 14.76 -29.70 -4.50
C LEU A 3 13.66 -28.84 -5.15
N GLU A 4 12.54 -29.46 -5.50
CA GLU A 4 11.41 -28.76 -6.11
C GLU A 4 10.68 -27.92 -5.06
N PHE A 5 10.58 -28.39 -3.82
CA PHE A 5 10.05 -27.59 -2.72
C PHE A 5 10.88 -26.34 -2.47
N SER A 6 12.21 -26.45 -2.39
CA SER A 6 13.09 -25.30 -2.16
C SER A 6 13.02 -24.27 -3.28
N LYS A 7 12.95 -24.69 -4.55
CA LYS A 7 12.75 -23.76 -5.69
C LYS A 7 11.42 -23.02 -5.60
N ASN A 8 10.34 -23.73 -5.28
CA ASN A 8 9.01 -23.14 -5.13
C ASN A 8 8.96 -22.14 -3.97
N GLU A 9 9.62 -22.48 -2.85
CA GLU A 9 9.75 -21.58 -1.71
C GLU A 9 10.46 -20.27 -2.10
N ASP A 10 11.60 -20.36 -2.78
CA ASP A 10 12.37 -19.19 -3.20
C ASP A 10 11.57 -18.28 -4.14
N VAL A 11 10.91 -18.85 -5.14
CA VAL A 11 10.06 -18.10 -6.08
C VAL A 11 8.94 -17.37 -5.35
N ASN A 12 8.26 -18.05 -4.42
CA ASN A 12 7.18 -17.45 -3.64
C ASN A 12 7.69 -16.33 -2.72
N ARG A 13 8.83 -16.53 -2.06
CA ARG A 13 9.47 -15.50 -1.24
C ARG A 13 9.85 -14.27 -2.05
N MET A 14 10.39 -14.46 -3.26
CA MET A 14 10.71 -13.36 -4.17
C MET A 14 9.45 -12.60 -4.61
N ALA A 15 8.37 -13.30 -4.95
CA ALA A 15 7.10 -12.69 -5.34
C ALA A 15 6.49 -11.86 -4.21
N VAL A 16 6.52 -12.37 -2.96
CA VAL A 16 6.07 -11.63 -1.77
C VAL A 16 6.94 -10.40 -1.51
N SER A 17 8.26 -10.51 -1.71
CA SER A 17 9.17 -9.37 -1.56
C SER A 17 8.85 -8.25 -2.57
N ASP A 18 8.62 -8.61 -3.83
CA ASP A 18 8.22 -7.63 -4.87
C ASP A 18 6.87 -6.99 -4.54
N LEU A 19 5.89 -7.80 -4.12
CA LEU A 19 4.58 -7.32 -3.69
C LEU A 19 4.70 -6.27 -2.59
N ASN A 20 5.48 -6.55 -1.54
CA ASN A 20 5.68 -5.63 -0.41
C ASN A 20 6.35 -4.32 -0.84
N LYS A 21 7.38 -4.38 -1.71
CA LYS A 21 8.03 -3.17 -2.25
C LYS A 21 7.06 -2.28 -3.02
N ARG A 22 6.16 -2.88 -3.79
CA ARG A 22 5.14 -2.13 -4.54
C ARG A 22 4.09 -1.53 -3.60
N LEU A 23 3.68 -2.27 -2.57
CA LEU A 23 2.79 -1.76 -1.52
C LEU A 23 3.38 -0.54 -0.80
N GLU A 24 4.68 -0.55 -0.46
CA GLU A 24 5.35 0.60 0.14
C GLU A 24 5.18 1.87 -0.71
N THR A 25 5.26 1.74 -2.04
CA THR A 25 5.06 2.87 -2.96
C THR A 25 3.59 3.33 -2.97
N ILE A 26 2.64 2.39 -3.00
CA ILE A 26 1.19 2.68 -2.95
C ILE A 26 0.79 3.38 -1.65
N TYR A 27 1.39 2.97 -0.53
CA TYR A 27 1.10 3.54 0.78
C TYR A 27 1.54 5.00 0.92
N LEU A 28 2.47 5.46 0.09
CA LEU A 28 2.80 6.88 -0.03
C LEU A 28 1.68 7.71 -0.69
N GLY A 29 0.67 7.08 -1.28
CA GLY A 29 -0.46 7.75 -1.94
C GLY A 29 0.02 8.77 -2.97
N GLY A 30 -0.41 10.02 -2.86
CA GLY A 30 0.04 11.12 -3.72
C GLY A 30 1.50 11.55 -3.54
N GLY A 31 2.31 10.80 -2.78
CA GLY A 31 3.72 11.03 -2.53
C GLY A 31 4.00 11.87 -1.28
N LYS A 32 5.26 11.82 -0.83
CA LYS A 32 5.74 12.47 0.42
C LYS A 32 5.38 13.96 0.48
N LYS A 33 5.54 14.70 -0.62
CA LYS A 33 5.20 16.14 -0.70
C LYS A 33 3.73 16.42 -0.40
N LYS A 34 2.80 15.55 -0.86
CA LYS A 34 1.36 15.71 -0.61
C LYS A 34 1.01 15.33 0.82
N ILE A 35 1.66 14.32 1.39
CA ILE A 35 1.55 13.94 2.80
C ILE A 35 1.97 15.12 3.68
N GLU A 36 3.16 15.67 3.47
CA GLU A 36 3.66 16.83 4.20
C GLU A 36 2.74 18.05 4.07
N SER A 37 2.23 18.33 2.86
CA SER A 37 1.26 19.41 2.65
C SER A 37 -0.07 19.18 3.38
N HIS A 38 -0.51 17.92 3.53
CA HIS A 38 -1.69 17.59 4.31
C HIS A 38 -1.45 17.79 5.81
N HIS A 39 -0.30 17.32 6.31
CA HIS A 39 0.10 17.50 7.71
C HIS A 39 0.30 18.98 8.07
N ALA A 40 0.89 19.78 7.17
CA ALA A 40 1.05 21.22 7.35
C ALA A 40 -0.30 21.97 7.49
N LYS A 41 -1.40 21.38 6.99
CA LYS A 41 -2.77 21.89 7.18
C LYS A 41 -3.42 21.37 8.46
N GLY A 42 -2.69 20.69 9.33
CA GLY A 42 -3.20 20.04 10.54
C GLY A 42 -4.10 18.84 10.26
N LYS A 43 -4.02 18.23 9.06
CA LYS A 43 -4.88 17.11 8.67
C LYS A 43 -4.08 15.81 8.63
N LEU A 44 -4.67 14.75 9.21
CA LEU A 44 -4.21 13.37 9.01
C LEU A 44 -4.51 12.91 7.58
N THR A 45 -3.65 12.02 7.06
CA THR A 45 -3.86 11.24 5.83
C THR A 45 -5.01 10.24 6.00
N ALA A 46 -5.48 9.65 4.90
CA ALA A 46 -6.56 8.66 4.96
C ALA A 46 -6.21 7.45 5.84
N ARG A 47 -5.00 6.87 5.68
CA ARG A 47 -4.56 5.72 6.48
C ARG A 47 -4.41 6.07 7.95
N GLU A 48 -3.82 7.22 8.27
CA GLU A 48 -3.72 7.70 9.67
C GLU A 48 -5.08 7.93 10.32
N ARG A 49 -6.10 8.38 9.58
CA ARG A 49 -7.46 8.52 10.11
C ARG A 49 -8.07 7.16 10.44
N ILE A 50 -7.83 6.16 9.60
CA ILE A 50 -8.35 4.82 9.86
C ILE A 50 -7.58 4.17 11.02
N ASP A 51 -6.26 4.37 11.10
CA ASP A 51 -5.44 3.97 12.27
C ASP A 51 -5.94 4.58 13.57
N TYR A 52 -6.39 5.85 13.53
CA TYR A 52 -6.95 6.52 14.69
C TYR A 52 -8.36 6.00 15.05
N LEU A 53 -9.17 5.64 14.06
CA LEU A 53 -10.54 5.16 14.24
C LEU A 53 -10.60 3.73 14.78
N LEU A 54 -9.70 2.86 14.32
CA LEU A 54 -9.70 1.44 14.67
C LEU A 54 -9.11 1.22 16.06
N ASP A 55 -9.62 0.21 16.75
CA ASP A 55 -9.07 -0.24 18.03
C ASP A 55 -7.62 -0.68 17.88
N LYS A 56 -6.80 -0.30 18.87
CA LYS A 56 -5.38 -0.65 18.88
C LYS A 56 -5.23 -2.18 18.84
N LYS A 57 -4.38 -2.65 17.92
CA LYS A 57 -4.07 -4.08 17.68
C LYS A 57 -5.21 -4.90 17.07
N SER A 58 -6.30 -4.28 16.64
CA SER A 58 -7.31 -5.00 15.88
C SER A 58 -6.79 -5.38 14.50
N PRO A 59 -7.09 -6.59 14.02
CA PRO A 59 -6.77 -6.98 12.65
C PRO A 59 -7.54 -6.08 11.68
N ARG A 60 -6.90 -5.78 10.54
CA ARG A 60 -7.47 -5.00 9.44
C ARG A 60 -7.02 -5.59 8.12
N ILE A 61 -7.85 -5.49 7.09
CA ILE A 61 -7.55 -6.00 5.75
C ILE A 61 -7.83 -4.87 4.76
N GLU A 62 -6.79 -4.37 4.09
CA GLU A 62 -6.99 -3.36 3.05
C GLU A 62 -7.46 -4.02 1.75
N ILE A 63 -8.58 -3.55 1.21
CA ILE A 63 -9.14 -4.02 -0.06
C ILE A 63 -8.81 -3.02 -1.17
N GLY A 64 -8.27 -3.52 -2.29
CA GLY A 64 -8.04 -2.71 -3.47
C GLY A 64 -6.80 -1.81 -3.40
N ALA A 65 -5.79 -2.15 -2.59
CA ALA A 65 -4.54 -1.37 -2.52
C ALA A 65 -3.93 -1.08 -3.90
N PHE A 66 -3.95 -2.08 -4.80
CA PHE A 66 -3.46 -1.99 -6.18
C PHE A 66 -4.50 -1.49 -7.21
N ALA A 67 -5.67 -1.02 -6.77
CA ALA A 67 -6.62 -0.42 -7.70
C ALA A 67 -5.96 0.77 -8.42
N GLY A 68 -5.99 0.77 -9.76
CA GLY A 68 -5.33 1.80 -10.56
C GLY A 68 -3.80 1.72 -10.64
N ASP A 69 -3.17 0.65 -10.13
CA ASP A 69 -1.72 0.46 -10.26
C ASP A 69 -1.30 0.41 -11.74
N LYS A 70 -0.27 1.19 -12.08
CA LYS A 70 0.23 1.43 -13.45
C LYS A 70 -0.80 1.99 -14.44
N MET A 71 -1.95 2.45 -13.97
CA MET A 71 -2.94 3.14 -14.79
C MET A 71 -2.78 4.66 -14.65
N TYR A 72 -3.25 5.41 -15.65
CA TYR A 72 -3.32 6.88 -15.62
C TYR A 72 -1.96 7.58 -15.37
N ALA A 73 -0.88 7.04 -15.95
CA ALA A 73 0.46 7.59 -15.76
C ALA A 73 0.58 9.06 -16.20
N GLU A 74 -0.11 9.45 -17.27
CA GLU A 74 -0.14 10.83 -17.79
C GLU A 74 -0.80 11.81 -16.79
N GLN A 75 -1.68 11.31 -15.92
CA GLN A 75 -2.38 12.09 -14.90
C GLN A 75 -1.68 12.05 -13.53
N GLY A 76 -0.49 11.43 -13.45
CA GLY A 76 0.28 11.27 -12.21
C GLY A 76 -0.03 10.00 -11.42
N GLY A 77 -0.79 9.06 -12.00
CA GLY A 77 -1.16 7.79 -11.40
C GLY A 77 -2.34 7.87 -10.44
N CYS A 78 -2.91 6.72 -10.09
CA CYS A 78 -4.05 6.62 -9.18
C CYS A 78 -3.84 5.52 -8.13
N PRO A 79 -3.00 5.76 -7.09
CA PRO A 79 -2.77 4.77 -6.03
C PRO A 79 -4.06 4.43 -5.29
N SER A 80 -4.34 3.13 -5.13
CA SER A 80 -5.55 2.60 -4.48
C SER A 80 -6.87 3.12 -5.08
N GLY A 81 -6.88 3.57 -6.34
CA GLY A 81 -8.07 4.18 -6.94
C GLY A 81 -8.52 5.48 -6.26
N GLY A 82 -7.63 6.11 -5.49
CA GLY A 82 -7.93 7.32 -4.69
C GLY A 82 -8.73 7.06 -3.41
N VAL A 83 -9.02 5.80 -3.06
CA VAL A 83 -9.80 5.40 -1.88
C VAL A 83 -9.03 4.36 -1.09
N VAL A 84 -9.09 4.43 0.25
CA VAL A 84 -8.54 3.39 1.13
C VAL A 84 -9.71 2.64 1.75
N GLY A 85 -9.95 1.40 1.30
CA GLY A 85 -10.94 0.51 1.89
C GLY A 85 -10.30 -0.42 2.91
N MET A 86 -10.79 -0.40 4.15
CA MET A 86 -10.41 -1.34 5.23
C MET A 86 -11.61 -2.15 5.69
#